data_AF-A0A7X9DPR6-F1
#
_entry.id   AF-A0A7X9DPR6-F1
#
_cell.length_a   1.000
_cell.length_b   1.000
_cell.length_c   1.000
_cell.angle_alpha   90.00
_cell.angle_beta   90.00
_cell.angle_gamma   90.00
#
_symmetry.space_group_name_H-M   'P 1'
#
loop_
_entity.id
_entity.type
_entity.pdbx_description
1 polymer ?
#
loop_
_entity_poly.entity_id
_entity_poly.type
_entity_poly.pdbx_seq_one_letter_code
_entity_poly.pdbx_strand_id
1 'polypeptide(L)'
;TSLMTQTTSGIEPVFLPVYRRRRKVNPNDASAKVTFVDEVGDSWKEYFVFHHKFEVWLQVNGYNVEEVKKYPLDKIQELVAKSPYYKATSADVDWVNKVRMQGNIQKWVDHSISVTINLPENVNEDLVNELYITGWKSGCKGITVYREGSRSGVLLSAKEKKEKTDEPDPQSFKRPRELEADIIRFNNNNERWIAFIGLKDGRPYEIFTGIEDIEKFPIPPSITHGKIIKVKDETGKSRYDFQYTDKYGYKNTIGGLSHMFNPEFWNYAKLISGVLRHGMPIPDVVNLVASLSLDSDTINTWKNGVERALKRYIPNGTKARKGTRCSECGSEALVYQEGCLICQSCGSSKCG
;
A
#
# COMPACT_ATOMS: atom_id res chain seq x y z
N THR A 1 2.38 6.48 -28.66
CA THR A 1 2.14 7.30 -29.88
C THR A 1 1.19 8.44 -29.63
N SER A 2 -0.01 8.23 -29.08
CA SER A 2 -1.00 9.28 -28.81
C SER A 2 -0.45 10.51 -28.08
N LEU A 3 0.41 10.28 -27.07
CA LEU A 3 1.08 11.37 -26.34
C LEU A 3 2.06 12.18 -27.20
N MET A 4 2.74 11.54 -28.16
CA MET A 4 3.65 12.23 -29.08
C MET A 4 2.87 13.00 -30.16
N THR A 5 1.76 12.42 -30.63
CA THR A 5 0.89 13.02 -31.66
C THR A 5 -0.16 13.97 -31.09
N GLN A 6 -0.20 14.14 -29.76
CA GLN A 6 -1.12 15.03 -29.08
C GLN A 6 -2.61 14.70 -29.33
N THR A 7 -2.94 13.41 -29.41
CA THR A 7 -4.30 12.89 -29.65
C THR A 7 -4.80 12.04 -28.49
N THR A 8 -6.09 11.70 -28.51
CA THR A 8 -6.67 10.69 -27.61
C THR A 8 -6.07 9.31 -27.90
N SER A 9 -6.14 8.43 -26.90
CA SER A 9 -5.58 7.08 -26.97
C SER A 9 -6.55 6.12 -27.66
N GLY A 10 -6.27 5.77 -28.91
CA GLY A 10 -7.06 4.80 -29.67
C GLY A 10 -8.53 5.21 -29.76
N ILE A 11 -9.42 4.29 -29.39
CA ILE A 11 -10.88 4.53 -29.35
C ILE A 11 -11.37 4.97 -27.97
N GLU A 12 -10.46 5.28 -27.03
CA GLU A 12 -10.85 5.69 -25.70
C GLU A 12 -11.40 7.13 -25.68
N PRO A 13 -12.47 7.38 -24.91
CA PRO A 13 -12.89 8.75 -24.61
C PRO A 13 -11.77 9.46 -23.84
N VAL A 14 -11.81 10.79 -23.85
CA VAL A 14 -10.90 11.59 -23.01
C VAL A 14 -11.08 11.19 -21.56
N PHE A 15 -9.98 10.76 -20.91
CA PHE A 15 -10.01 10.37 -19.50
C PHE A 15 -10.27 11.57 -18.60
N LEU A 16 -9.46 12.63 -18.75
CA LEU A 16 -9.65 13.92 -18.07
C LEU A 16 -9.23 15.05 -19.03
N PRO A 17 -10.03 16.12 -19.17
CA PRO A 17 -9.63 17.30 -19.94
C PRO A 17 -8.50 18.08 -19.27
N VAL A 18 -8.40 17.99 -17.94
CA VAL A 18 -7.33 18.62 -17.14
C VAL A 18 -6.92 17.65 -16.03
N TYR A 19 -5.61 17.45 -15.87
CA TYR A 19 -5.04 16.66 -14.78
C TYR A 19 -3.75 17.28 -14.24
N ARG A 20 -3.38 16.95 -13.00
CA ARG A 20 -2.18 17.48 -12.34
C ARG A 20 -1.02 16.51 -12.52
N ARG A 21 0.14 17.00 -12.98
CA ARG A 21 1.39 16.24 -12.99
C ARG A 21 2.38 16.80 -12.01
N ARG A 22 3.28 15.93 -11.53
CA ARG A 22 4.41 16.27 -10.67
C ARG A 22 5.70 16.06 -11.44
N ARG A 23 6.60 17.04 -11.38
CA ARG A 23 7.99 16.91 -11.84
C ARG A 23 8.90 17.06 -10.64
N LYS A 24 9.84 16.13 -10.46
CA LYS A 24 10.86 16.23 -9.42
C LYS A 24 11.74 17.46 -9.68
N VAL A 25 11.94 18.27 -8.66
CA VAL A 25 12.80 19.45 -8.70
C VAL A 25 14.18 19.02 -8.23
N ASN A 26 15.19 19.31 -9.05
CA ASN A 26 16.57 19.06 -8.66
C ASN A 26 17.00 20.14 -7.65
N PRO A 27 17.68 19.76 -6.56
CA PRO A 27 18.13 20.71 -5.53
C PRO A 27 19.03 21.84 -6.07
N ASN A 28 19.70 21.62 -7.20
CA ASN A 28 20.62 22.59 -7.81
C ASN A 28 19.93 23.62 -8.73
N ASP A 29 18.62 23.53 -8.95
CA ASP A 29 17.90 24.47 -9.82
C ASP A 29 17.31 25.63 -8.98
N ALA A 30 18.09 26.70 -8.84
CA ALA A 30 17.74 27.88 -8.04
C ALA A 30 16.47 28.62 -8.54
N SER A 31 15.98 28.30 -9.75
CA SER A 31 14.80 28.93 -10.36
C SER A 31 13.52 28.10 -10.19
N ALA A 32 13.62 26.88 -9.65
CA ALA A 32 12.51 25.95 -9.64
C ALA A 32 11.57 26.19 -8.45
N LYS A 33 10.35 26.63 -8.76
CA LYS A 33 9.27 26.79 -7.77
C LYS A 33 8.80 25.40 -7.27
N VAL A 34 9.13 25.08 -6.03
CA VAL A 34 8.63 23.88 -5.32
C VAL A 34 7.19 24.13 -4.87
N THR A 35 6.29 23.23 -5.18
CA THR A 35 4.87 23.33 -4.79
C THR A 35 4.40 22.16 -3.93
N PHE A 36 5.19 21.08 -3.86
CA PHE A 36 4.90 19.90 -3.05
C PHE A 36 6.21 19.26 -2.59
N VAL A 37 6.30 18.84 -1.33
CA VAL A 37 7.41 18.04 -0.81
C VAL A 37 6.84 16.72 -0.35
N ASP A 38 7.41 15.61 -0.81
CA ASP A 38 6.92 14.29 -0.44
C ASP A 38 7.42 13.81 0.93
N GLU A 39 6.96 12.64 1.35
CA GLU A 39 7.25 12.06 2.66
C GLU A 39 8.73 11.69 2.87
N VAL A 40 9.48 11.54 1.78
CA VAL A 40 10.92 11.22 1.78
C VAL A 40 11.76 12.51 1.77
N GLY A 41 11.13 13.67 1.57
CA GLY A 41 11.77 14.98 1.53
C GLY A 41 12.14 15.44 0.11
N ASP A 42 11.71 14.73 -0.93
CA ASP A 42 11.93 15.17 -2.29
C ASP A 42 11.01 16.34 -2.63
N SER A 43 11.56 17.33 -3.33
CA SER A 43 10.83 18.50 -3.79
C SER A 43 10.24 18.28 -5.17
N TRP A 44 8.98 18.67 -5.35
CA TRP A 44 8.21 18.50 -6.57
C TRP A 44 7.56 19.81 -6.99
N LYS A 45 7.47 19.99 -8.31
CA LYS A 45 6.67 21.02 -8.95
C LYS A 45 5.44 20.37 -9.56
N GLU A 46 4.29 20.78 -9.05
CA GLU A 46 2.98 20.42 -9.57
C GLU A 46 2.55 21.46 -10.60
N TYR A 47 1.97 20.98 -11.70
CA TYR A 47 1.39 21.84 -12.72
C TYR A 47 0.25 21.10 -13.41
N PHE A 48 -0.71 21.87 -13.94
CA PHE A 48 -1.79 21.31 -14.72
C PHE A 48 -1.32 21.00 -16.14
N VAL A 49 -1.80 19.87 -16.64
CA VAL A 49 -1.68 19.45 -18.03
C VAL A 49 -3.07 19.39 -18.61
N PHE A 50 -3.26 20.09 -19.72
CA PHE A 50 -4.54 20.20 -20.39
C PHE A 50 -4.55 19.26 -21.59
N HIS A 51 -5.70 18.68 -21.90
CA HIS A 51 -5.89 17.94 -23.13
C HIS A 51 -5.76 18.89 -24.32
N HIS A 52 -5.00 18.50 -25.36
CA HIS A 52 -4.65 19.39 -26.47
C HIS A 52 -5.87 20.01 -27.16
N LYS A 53 -6.95 19.25 -27.34
CA LYS A 53 -8.20 19.78 -27.92
C LYS A 53 -9.00 20.67 -26.96
N PHE A 54 -8.78 20.56 -25.64
CA PHE A 54 -9.30 21.53 -24.69
C PHE A 54 -8.52 22.85 -24.76
N GLU A 55 -7.19 22.82 -24.97
CA GLU A 55 -6.40 24.02 -25.25
C GLU A 55 -6.85 24.71 -26.55
N VAL A 56 -7.14 23.95 -27.61
CA VAL A 56 -7.71 24.49 -28.86
C VAL A 56 -9.06 25.16 -28.60
N TRP A 57 -9.94 24.51 -27.83
CA TRP A 57 -11.23 25.09 -27.47
C TRP A 57 -11.06 26.40 -26.70
N LEU A 58 -10.12 26.48 -25.75
CA LEU A 58 -9.81 27.70 -25.02
C LEU A 58 -9.38 28.83 -25.96
N GLN A 59 -8.46 28.56 -26.89
CA GLN A 59 -7.96 29.55 -27.85
C GLN A 59 -9.06 30.08 -28.77
N VAL A 60 -9.90 29.19 -29.30
CA VAL A 60 -11.04 29.56 -30.17
C VAL A 60 -12.05 30.45 -29.42
N ASN A 61 -12.17 30.28 -28.11
CA ASN A 61 -13.03 31.09 -27.26
C ASN A 61 -12.32 32.32 -26.65
N GLY A 62 -11.13 32.67 -27.16
CA GLY A 62 -10.41 33.89 -26.77
C GLY A 62 -9.62 33.81 -25.46
N TYR A 63 -9.44 32.63 -24.89
CA TYR A 63 -8.64 32.45 -23.67
C TYR A 63 -7.15 32.26 -23.98
N ASN A 64 -6.30 32.91 -23.20
CA ASN A 64 -4.86 32.64 -23.20
C ASN A 64 -4.55 31.38 -22.36
N VAL A 65 -4.15 30.29 -23.03
CA VAL A 65 -3.90 29.00 -22.38
C VAL A 65 -2.87 29.08 -21.25
N GLU A 66 -1.81 29.86 -21.42
CA GLU A 66 -0.73 29.97 -20.42
C GLU A 66 -1.15 30.78 -19.18
N GLU A 67 -2.16 31.64 -19.30
CA GLU A 67 -2.81 32.28 -18.16
C GLU A 67 -3.77 31.34 -17.47
N VAL A 68 -4.60 30.62 -18.23
CA VAL A 68 -5.57 29.66 -17.67
C VAL A 68 -4.88 28.53 -16.91
N LYS A 69 -3.70 28.06 -17.34
CA LYS A 69 -2.90 27.08 -16.60
C LYS A 69 -2.49 27.53 -15.19
N LYS A 70 -2.52 28.84 -14.91
CA LYS A 70 -2.19 29.42 -13.61
C LYS A 70 -3.43 29.68 -12.74
N TYR A 71 -4.63 29.47 -13.28
CA TYR A 71 -5.87 29.67 -12.53
C TYR A 71 -6.00 28.62 -11.41
N PRO A 72 -6.74 28.96 -10.34
CA PRO A 72 -7.13 27.98 -9.36
C PRO A 72 -8.08 26.93 -9.99
N LEU A 73 -8.11 25.74 -9.41
CA LEU A 73 -8.75 24.57 -10.01
C LEU A 73 -10.26 24.76 -10.23
N ASP A 74 -10.94 25.40 -9.28
CA ASP A 74 -12.35 25.77 -9.35
C ASP A 74 -12.67 26.54 -10.64
N LYS A 75 -11.90 27.58 -10.96
CA LYS A 75 -12.07 28.35 -12.21
C LYS A 75 -11.78 27.52 -13.45
N ILE A 76 -10.79 26.62 -13.39
CA ILE A 76 -10.51 25.70 -14.49
C ILE A 76 -11.70 24.76 -14.72
N GLN A 77 -12.33 24.27 -13.65
CA GLN A 77 -13.50 23.41 -13.75
C GLN A 77 -14.72 24.14 -14.32
N GLU A 78 -14.91 25.43 -14.01
CA GLU A 78 -15.94 26.25 -14.66
C GLU A 78 -15.72 26.35 -16.18
N LEU A 79 -14.47 26.43 -16.63
CA LEU A 79 -14.14 26.43 -18.05
C LEU A 79 -14.36 25.05 -18.69
N VAL A 80 -13.98 23.98 -18.00
CA VAL A 80 -14.29 22.61 -18.44
C VAL A 80 -15.80 22.43 -18.60
N ALA A 81 -16.61 22.97 -17.68
CA ALA A 81 -18.06 22.90 -17.71
C ALA A 81 -18.70 23.60 -18.92
N LYS A 82 -18.03 24.61 -19.49
CA LYS A 82 -18.45 25.29 -20.72
C LYS A 82 -17.99 24.59 -21.99
N SER A 83 -17.03 23.66 -21.87
CA SER A 83 -16.44 22.97 -23.01
C SER A 83 -17.26 21.74 -23.42
N PRO A 84 -17.08 21.24 -24.66
CA PRO A 84 -17.67 19.97 -25.11
C PRO A 84 -17.26 18.73 -24.29
N TYR A 85 -16.26 18.85 -23.40
CA TYR A 85 -15.83 17.76 -22.52
C TYR A 85 -16.67 17.63 -21.25
N TYR A 86 -17.52 18.61 -20.94
CA TYR A 86 -18.39 18.53 -19.77
C TYR A 86 -19.37 17.37 -19.90
N LYS A 87 -19.34 16.44 -18.93
CA LYS A 87 -20.15 15.22 -18.95
C LYS A 87 -19.89 14.31 -20.17
N ALA A 88 -18.71 14.39 -20.75
CA ALA A 88 -18.31 13.61 -21.93
C ALA A 88 -16.93 12.97 -21.76
N THR A 89 -16.52 12.69 -20.52
CA THR A 89 -15.26 12.01 -20.20
C THR A 89 -15.45 10.51 -19.99
N SER A 90 -14.36 9.77 -19.82
CA SER A 90 -14.38 8.33 -19.55
C SER A 90 -15.25 7.92 -18.35
N ALA A 91 -15.46 8.83 -17.39
CA ALA A 91 -16.33 8.59 -16.22
C ALA A 91 -17.81 8.95 -16.47
N ASP A 92 -18.11 9.73 -17.52
CA ASP A 92 -19.46 10.22 -17.80
C ASP A 92 -20.19 9.38 -18.86
N VAL A 93 -19.44 8.65 -19.69
CA VAL A 93 -20.00 7.84 -20.77
C VAL A 93 -20.67 6.59 -20.22
N ASP A 94 -21.81 6.22 -20.82
CA ASP A 94 -22.48 4.96 -20.52
C ASP A 94 -21.58 3.76 -20.91
N TRP A 95 -21.24 2.94 -19.92
CA TRP A 95 -20.28 1.86 -20.09
C TRP A 95 -20.81 0.73 -20.99
N VAL A 96 -22.11 0.46 -20.98
CA VAL A 96 -22.72 -0.58 -21.83
C VAL A 96 -22.66 -0.15 -23.31
N ASN A 97 -23.00 1.11 -23.59
CA ASN A 97 -22.87 1.68 -24.92
C ASN A 97 -21.41 1.76 -25.37
N LYS A 98 -20.47 2.00 -24.47
CA LYS A 98 -19.03 1.90 -24.76
C LYS A 98 -18.64 0.49 -25.23
N VAL A 99 -19.14 -0.56 -24.57
CA VAL A 99 -18.92 -1.95 -24.98
C VAL A 99 -19.56 -2.25 -26.33
N ARG A 100 -20.80 -1.78 -26.56
CA ARG A 100 -21.47 -1.93 -27.87
C ARG A 100 -20.70 -1.24 -28.99
N MET A 101 -20.14 -0.06 -28.73
CA MET A 101 -19.28 0.66 -29.66
C MET A 101 -18.02 -0.17 -29.98
N GLN A 102 -17.35 -0.73 -28.96
CA GLN A 102 -16.20 -1.62 -29.16
C GLN A 102 -16.58 -2.81 -30.05
N GLY A 103 -17.71 -3.48 -29.78
CA GLY A 103 -18.18 -4.61 -30.58
C GLY A 103 -18.50 -4.25 -32.03
N ASN A 104 -19.09 -3.07 -32.28
CA ASN A 104 -19.33 -2.58 -33.64
C ASN A 104 -18.04 -2.36 -34.42
N ILE A 105 -16.99 -1.84 -33.78
CA ILE A 105 -15.67 -1.68 -34.40
C ILE A 105 -14.99 -3.03 -34.59
N GLN A 106 -15.12 -3.95 -33.63
CA GLN A 106 -14.50 -5.28 -33.64
C GLN A 106 -14.85 -6.12 -34.86
N LYS A 107 -16.02 -5.89 -35.49
CA LYS A 107 -16.44 -6.54 -36.75
C LYS A 107 -15.46 -6.35 -37.90
N TRP A 108 -14.70 -5.25 -37.86
CA TRP A 108 -13.77 -4.85 -38.93
C TRP A 108 -12.31 -5.02 -38.50
N VAL A 109 -12.05 -5.59 -37.32
CA VAL A 109 -10.71 -5.78 -36.77
C VAL A 109 -10.46 -7.27 -36.57
N ASP A 110 -9.43 -7.79 -37.24
CA ASP A 110 -9.02 -9.19 -37.22
C ASP A 110 -8.37 -9.60 -35.87
N HIS A 111 -7.67 -8.69 -35.22
CA HIS A 111 -7.11 -8.84 -33.88
C HIS A 111 -8.04 -8.26 -32.79
N SER A 112 -7.65 -8.35 -31.52
CA SER A 112 -8.42 -7.79 -30.40
C SER A 112 -8.18 -6.28 -30.25
N ILE A 113 -9.18 -5.57 -29.74
CA ILE A 113 -9.09 -4.13 -29.44
C ILE A 113 -8.72 -3.95 -27.96
N SER A 114 -7.62 -3.25 -27.71
CA SER A 114 -7.20 -2.87 -26.35
C SER A 114 -7.91 -1.59 -25.92
N VAL A 115 -8.90 -1.73 -25.05
CA VAL A 115 -9.66 -0.61 -24.48
C VAL A 115 -10.06 -0.95 -23.04
N THR A 116 -9.94 0.01 -22.12
CA THR A 116 -10.32 -0.20 -20.71
C THR A 116 -11.66 0.46 -20.38
N ILE A 117 -12.53 -0.28 -19.72
CA ILE A 117 -13.77 0.24 -19.13
C ILE A 117 -13.45 0.69 -17.70
N ASN A 118 -13.29 2.01 -17.51
CA ASN A 118 -12.99 2.60 -16.20
C ASN A 118 -14.30 2.82 -15.43
N LEU A 119 -14.50 2.05 -14.36
CA LEU A 119 -15.68 2.09 -13.51
C LEU A 119 -15.36 2.81 -12.18
N PRO A 120 -16.34 3.48 -11.55
CA PRO A 120 -16.16 4.09 -10.24
C PRO A 120 -15.97 3.03 -9.15
N GLU A 121 -15.42 3.45 -8.01
CA GLU A 121 -15.12 2.56 -6.87
C GLU A 121 -16.37 1.86 -6.32
N ASN A 122 -17.50 2.57 -6.28
CA ASN A 122 -18.78 2.11 -5.75
C ASN A 122 -19.67 1.42 -6.80
N VAL A 123 -19.10 0.97 -7.92
CA VAL A 123 -19.86 0.27 -8.97
C VAL A 123 -20.43 -1.05 -8.47
N ASN A 124 -21.66 -1.39 -8.86
CA ASN A 124 -22.29 -2.67 -8.55
C ASN A 124 -21.65 -3.80 -9.39
N GLU A 125 -21.45 -4.97 -8.78
CA GLU A 125 -21.03 -6.20 -9.43
C GLU A 125 -21.97 -6.59 -10.60
N ASP A 126 -23.28 -6.35 -10.46
CA ASP A 126 -24.26 -6.63 -11.51
C ASP A 126 -23.94 -5.90 -12.82
N LEU A 127 -23.50 -4.64 -12.72
CA LEU A 127 -23.08 -3.85 -13.89
C LEU A 127 -21.82 -4.44 -14.51
N VAL A 128 -20.86 -4.90 -13.69
CA VAL A 128 -19.64 -5.56 -14.19
C VAL A 128 -20.01 -6.82 -14.98
N ASN A 129 -20.92 -7.64 -14.43
CA ASN A 129 -21.45 -8.80 -15.13
C ASN A 129 -22.15 -8.42 -16.45
N GLU A 130 -23.00 -7.39 -16.43
CA GLU A 130 -23.67 -6.89 -17.64
C GLU A 130 -22.66 -6.48 -18.72
N LEU A 131 -21.56 -5.83 -18.35
CA LEU A 131 -20.52 -5.41 -19.30
C LEU A 131 -19.84 -6.62 -19.96
N TYR A 132 -19.52 -7.66 -19.18
CA TYR A 132 -18.94 -8.89 -19.73
C TYR A 132 -19.90 -9.61 -20.67
N ILE A 133 -21.16 -9.78 -20.27
CA ILE A 133 -22.20 -10.41 -21.08
C ILE A 133 -22.46 -9.60 -22.36
N THR A 134 -22.49 -8.27 -22.26
CA THR A 134 -22.66 -7.37 -23.41
C THR A 134 -21.47 -7.49 -24.36
N GLY A 135 -20.25 -7.58 -23.84
CA GLY A 135 -19.04 -7.75 -24.65
C GLY A 135 -19.08 -9.04 -25.45
N TRP A 136 -19.42 -10.15 -24.79
CA TRP A 136 -19.61 -11.45 -25.45
C TRP A 136 -20.68 -11.39 -26.54
N LYS A 137 -21.87 -10.85 -26.23
CA LYS A 137 -22.98 -10.71 -27.21
C LYS A 137 -22.63 -9.79 -28.38
N SER A 138 -21.78 -8.79 -28.15
CA SER A 138 -21.37 -7.82 -29.17
C SER A 138 -20.22 -8.33 -30.05
N GLY A 139 -19.71 -9.54 -29.80
CA GLY A 139 -18.60 -10.14 -30.57
C GLY A 139 -17.23 -9.57 -30.21
N CYS A 140 -17.07 -8.95 -29.03
CA CYS A 140 -15.78 -8.48 -28.56
C CYS A 140 -14.84 -9.67 -28.33
N LYS A 141 -13.61 -9.58 -28.85
CA LYS A 141 -12.59 -10.63 -28.66
C LYS A 141 -11.90 -10.57 -27.28
N GLY A 142 -12.08 -9.45 -26.57
CA GLY A 142 -11.58 -9.23 -25.22
C GLY A 142 -12.26 -8.04 -24.58
N ILE A 143 -12.38 -8.06 -23.25
CA ILE A 143 -12.93 -6.98 -22.44
C ILE A 143 -12.01 -6.77 -21.24
N THR A 144 -11.65 -5.51 -21.00
CA THR A 144 -10.85 -5.11 -19.84
C THR A 144 -11.67 -4.13 -18.99
N VAL A 145 -11.87 -4.48 -17.72
CA VAL A 145 -12.53 -3.64 -16.73
C VAL A 145 -11.52 -3.20 -15.69
N TYR A 146 -11.52 -1.91 -15.35
CA TYR A 146 -10.76 -1.36 -14.25
C TYR A 146 -11.72 -0.62 -13.32
N ARG A 147 -11.83 -1.07 -12.06
CA ARG A 147 -12.60 -0.39 -11.03
C ARG A 147 -11.67 0.54 -10.26
N GLU A 148 -12.06 1.80 -10.12
CA GLU A 148 -11.32 2.76 -9.30
C GLU A 148 -11.15 2.21 -7.86
N GLY A 149 -9.98 2.44 -7.27
CA GLY A 149 -9.62 1.91 -5.95
C GLY A 149 -9.27 0.42 -5.91
N SER A 150 -9.49 -0.37 -6.99
CA SER A 150 -9.19 -1.81 -6.97
C SER A 150 -7.70 -2.15 -7.04
N ARG A 151 -6.85 -1.18 -7.44
CA ARG A 151 -5.39 -1.27 -7.43
C ARG A 151 -4.80 0.05 -6.95
N SER A 152 -3.84 0.01 -6.04
CA SER A 152 -3.15 1.19 -5.51
C SER A 152 -2.29 1.88 -6.59
N GLY A 153 -2.50 3.19 -6.78
CA GLY A 153 -1.49 4.08 -7.39
C GLY A 153 -1.62 4.43 -8.87
N VAL A 154 -2.75 4.20 -9.56
CA VAL A 154 -2.77 4.32 -11.03
C VAL A 154 -2.89 5.77 -11.53
N LEU A 155 -3.79 6.63 -11.04
CA LEU A 155 -3.89 8.02 -11.49
C LEU A 155 -4.52 8.88 -10.38
N LEU A 156 -3.84 9.94 -9.92
CA LEU A 156 -4.43 10.90 -8.99
C LEU A 156 -5.33 11.85 -9.78
N SER A 157 -6.66 11.72 -9.60
CA SER A 157 -7.59 12.74 -10.10
C SER A 157 -7.31 14.07 -9.38
N ALA A 158 -7.47 15.20 -10.09
CA ALA A 158 -7.19 16.53 -9.52
C ALA A 158 -8.22 16.96 -8.46
N LYS A 159 -9.05 16.06 -7.92
CA LYS A 159 -10.00 16.41 -6.86
C LYS A 159 -9.22 16.76 -5.59
N GLU A 160 -9.53 17.91 -5.00
CA GLU A 160 -9.13 18.21 -3.64
C GLU A 160 -9.71 17.12 -2.72
N LYS A 161 -8.88 16.63 -1.78
CA LYS A 161 -9.31 15.69 -0.76
C LYS A 161 -10.46 16.34 0.02
N LYS A 162 -11.69 15.91 -0.25
CA LYS A 162 -12.78 16.09 0.72
C LYS A 162 -12.43 15.23 1.92
N GLU A 163 -12.26 15.86 3.07
CA GLU A 163 -12.23 15.17 4.36
C GLU A 163 -13.53 14.36 4.47
N LYS A 164 -13.43 13.04 4.38
CA LYS A 164 -14.49 12.13 4.76
C LYS A 164 -14.29 11.82 6.24
N THR A 165 -15.36 12.08 6.99
CA THR A 165 -15.58 11.70 8.38
C THR A 165 -15.61 10.18 8.56
N ASP A 166 -14.89 9.73 9.59
CA ASP A 166 -15.09 8.53 10.40
C ASP A 166 -15.39 7.18 9.71
N GLU A 167 -14.41 6.68 8.96
CA GLU A 167 -14.05 5.26 8.94
C GLU A 167 -12.51 5.18 8.97
N PRO A 168 -11.88 4.16 9.60
CA PRO A 168 -10.43 4.09 9.71
C PRO A 168 -9.79 3.89 8.33
N ASP A 169 -9.39 5.01 7.74
CA ASP A 169 -8.57 5.11 6.54
C ASP A 169 -7.25 4.32 6.75
N PRO A 170 -6.91 3.36 5.88
CA PRO A 170 -5.60 2.71 5.88
C PRO A 170 -4.42 3.67 5.64
N GLN A 171 -4.68 4.95 5.37
CA GLN A 171 -3.73 5.89 4.79
C GLN A 171 -3.17 6.94 5.77
N SER A 172 -2.79 6.51 6.98
CA SER A 172 -1.71 7.18 7.74
C SER A 172 -0.46 6.28 7.81
N PHE A 173 0.18 6.05 6.66
CA PHE A 173 1.43 5.28 6.56
C PHE A 173 2.64 6.02 7.17
N LYS A 174 2.49 7.28 7.58
CA LYS A 174 3.55 8.01 8.26
C LYS A 174 3.82 7.36 9.61
N ARG A 175 4.94 6.62 9.71
CA ARG A 175 5.42 6.03 10.96
C ARG A 175 5.46 7.13 12.04
N PRO A 176 4.74 6.97 13.16
CA PRO A 176 4.87 7.85 14.31
C PRO A 176 6.33 7.98 14.76
N ARG A 177 6.68 9.10 15.40
CA ARG A 177 8.05 9.28 15.92
C ARG A 177 8.39 8.19 16.95
N GLU A 178 7.42 7.84 17.78
CA GLU A 178 7.52 6.86 18.85
C GLU A 178 6.45 5.79 18.64
N LEU A 179 6.82 4.53 18.89
CA LEU A 179 5.91 3.40 18.93
C LEU A 179 6.13 2.68 20.26
N GLU A 180 5.07 2.23 20.91
CA GLU A 180 5.20 1.25 21.99
C GLU A 180 5.80 -0.03 21.41
N ALA A 181 6.53 -0.79 22.21
CA ALA A 181 7.18 -1.99 21.72
C ALA A 181 7.30 -3.09 22.75
N ASP A 182 7.08 -4.32 22.28
CA ASP A 182 7.25 -5.53 23.07
C ASP A 182 8.60 -6.18 22.75
N ILE A 183 9.22 -6.77 23.76
CA ILE A 183 10.46 -7.53 23.64
C ILE A 183 10.15 -9.02 23.78
N ILE A 184 10.39 -9.77 22.72
CA ILE A 184 10.25 -11.22 22.69
C ILE A 184 11.63 -11.84 22.57
N ARG A 185 12.03 -12.58 23.59
CA ARG A 185 13.26 -13.39 23.57
C ARG A 185 12.90 -14.84 23.27
N PHE A 186 13.67 -15.47 22.41
CA PHE A 186 13.49 -16.87 22.06
C PHE A 186 14.82 -17.56 21.81
N ASN A 187 14.88 -18.85 22.08
CA ASN A 187 16.05 -19.67 21.78
C ASN A 187 15.88 -20.34 20.42
N ASN A 188 16.98 -20.44 19.70
CA ASN A 188 17.02 -21.08 18.41
C ASN A 188 18.28 -21.94 18.31
N ASN A 189 18.12 -23.25 18.49
CA ASN A 189 19.23 -24.17 18.75
C ASN A 189 20.06 -23.68 19.96
N ASN A 190 21.34 -23.37 19.75
CA ASN A 190 22.25 -22.86 20.78
C ASN A 190 22.36 -21.33 20.80
N GLU A 191 21.65 -20.63 19.93
CA GLU A 191 21.68 -19.16 19.85
C GLU A 191 20.46 -18.56 20.57
N ARG A 192 20.69 -17.49 21.33
CA ARG A 192 19.61 -16.68 21.90
C ARG A 192 19.28 -15.56 20.94
N TRP A 193 18.00 -15.29 20.76
CA TRP A 193 17.49 -14.30 19.85
C TRP A 193 16.56 -13.35 20.58
N ILE A 194 16.52 -12.12 20.09
CA ILE A 194 15.65 -11.06 20.58
C ILE A 194 14.90 -10.43 19.41
N ALA A 195 13.62 -10.13 19.63
CA ALA A 195 12.76 -9.40 18.72
C ALA A 195 12.08 -8.25 19.46
N PHE A 196 12.11 -7.08 18.84
CA PHE A 196 11.39 -5.88 19.26
C PHE A 196 10.25 -5.67 18.29
N ILE A 197 9.01 -5.73 18.78
CA ILE A 197 7.81 -5.56 17.97
C ILE A 197 7.23 -4.20 18.29
N GLY A 198 7.36 -3.27 17.34
CA GLY A 198 6.73 -1.96 17.44
C GLY A 198 5.23 -2.06 17.18
N LEU A 199 4.44 -1.52 18.09
CA LEU A 199 2.98 -1.51 18.05
C LEU A 199 2.46 -0.12 17.67
N LYS A 200 1.53 -0.08 16.72
CA LYS A 200 0.71 1.09 16.42
C LYS A 200 -0.74 0.72 16.76
N ASP A 201 -1.34 1.44 17.70
CA ASP A 201 -2.72 1.22 18.15
C ASP A 201 -2.97 -0.25 18.59
N GLY A 202 -2.00 -0.84 19.30
CA GLY A 202 -2.05 -2.22 19.79
C GLY A 202 -1.83 -3.31 18.73
N ARG A 203 -1.57 -2.94 17.47
CA ARG A 203 -1.27 -3.89 16.38
C ARG A 203 0.22 -3.86 16.02
N PRO A 204 0.83 -5.02 15.70
CA PRO A 204 2.18 -5.07 15.16
C PRO A 204 2.32 -4.20 13.91
N TYR A 205 3.24 -3.24 13.98
CA TYR A 205 3.52 -2.27 12.92
C TYR A 205 4.92 -2.48 12.32
N GLU A 206 5.89 -2.87 13.14
CA GLU A 206 7.25 -3.17 12.68
C GLU A 206 7.93 -4.18 13.61
N ILE A 207 8.96 -4.85 13.09
CA ILE A 207 9.76 -5.80 13.85
C ILE A 207 11.25 -5.53 13.61
N PHE A 208 12.01 -5.56 14.69
CA PHE A 208 13.48 -5.58 14.68
C PHE A 208 13.91 -6.87 15.36
N THR A 209 14.80 -7.64 14.76
CA THR A 209 15.19 -8.93 15.33
C THR A 209 16.62 -9.28 14.96
N GLY A 210 17.29 -9.98 15.87
CA GLY A 210 18.59 -10.57 15.66
C GLY A 210 19.05 -11.38 16.87
N ILE A 211 20.30 -11.83 16.82
CA ILE A 211 20.94 -12.59 17.90
C ILE A 211 21.05 -11.68 19.13
N GLU A 212 20.65 -12.21 20.28
CA GLU A 212 20.82 -11.55 21.57
C GLU A 212 22.30 -11.57 21.95
N ASP A 213 22.87 -10.38 21.95
CA ASP A 213 24.25 -10.13 22.32
C ASP A 213 24.21 -9.21 23.55
N ILE A 214 24.55 -9.73 24.73
CA ILE A 214 24.40 -9.02 26.01
C ILE A 214 25.31 -7.78 26.06
N GLU A 215 26.46 -7.81 25.37
CA GLU A 215 27.35 -6.66 25.29
C GLU A 215 26.72 -5.52 24.48
N LYS A 216 25.95 -5.88 23.43
CA LYS A 216 25.21 -4.90 22.62
C LYS A 216 23.88 -4.50 23.25
N PHE A 217 23.17 -5.43 23.86
CA PHE A 217 21.85 -5.26 24.45
C PHE A 217 21.87 -5.57 25.95
N PRO A 218 22.37 -4.65 26.80
CA PRO A 218 22.33 -4.80 28.25
C PRO A 218 20.91 -4.53 28.78
N ILE A 219 19.90 -5.19 28.22
CA ILE A 219 18.50 -5.08 28.62
C ILE A 219 18.21 -6.21 29.61
N PRO A 220 17.89 -5.90 30.88
CA PRO A 220 17.56 -6.92 31.86
C PRO A 220 16.42 -7.82 31.36
N PRO A 221 16.46 -9.14 31.63
CA PRO A 221 15.40 -10.07 31.20
C PRO A 221 14.00 -9.71 31.72
N SER A 222 13.91 -8.99 32.84
CA SER A 222 12.65 -8.50 33.42
C SER A 222 11.96 -7.43 32.56
N ILE A 223 12.70 -6.78 31.66
CA ILE A 223 12.15 -5.78 30.74
C ILE A 223 11.58 -6.51 29.53
N THR A 224 10.26 -6.39 29.36
CA THR A 224 9.48 -6.99 28.28
C THR A 224 8.78 -5.95 27.41
N HIS A 225 8.78 -4.68 27.81
CA HIS A 225 8.11 -3.59 27.12
C HIS A 225 8.99 -2.33 27.09
N GLY A 226 8.78 -1.47 26.11
CA GLY A 226 9.48 -0.19 25.95
C GLY A 226 8.93 0.59 24.76
N LYS A 227 9.75 1.46 24.17
CA LYS A 227 9.39 2.29 23.02
C LYS A 227 10.47 2.27 21.96
N ILE A 228 10.08 2.29 20.68
CA ILE A 228 10.99 2.45 19.54
C ILE A 228 10.84 3.85 18.96
N ILE A 229 11.91 4.64 19.12
CA ILE A 229 11.98 6.05 18.75
C ILE A 229 12.78 6.20 17.46
N LYS A 230 12.19 6.85 16.46
CA LYS A 230 12.94 7.23 15.25
C LYS A 230 13.62 8.57 15.47
N VAL A 231 14.94 8.56 15.39
CA VAL A 231 15.79 9.75 15.51
C VAL A 231 16.39 10.05 14.14
N LYS A 232 16.48 11.34 13.79
CA LYS A 232 17.26 11.80 12.63
C LYS A 232 18.50 12.49 13.17
N ASP A 233 19.67 12.01 12.74
CA ASP A 233 20.94 12.65 13.07
C ASP A 233 21.11 13.95 12.27
N GLU A 234 22.09 14.78 12.64
CA GLU A 234 22.39 16.08 12.02
C GLU A 234 22.70 15.98 10.51
N THR A 235 23.15 14.81 10.06
CA THR A 235 23.43 14.50 8.64
C THR A 235 22.18 14.07 7.86
N GLY A 236 21.00 14.05 8.49
CA GLY A 236 19.74 13.61 7.90
C GLY A 236 19.53 12.08 7.88
N LYS A 237 20.51 11.28 8.31
CA LYS A 237 20.37 9.83 8.42
C LYS A 237 19.41 9.46 9.55
N SER A 238 18.48 8.54 9.29
CA SER A 238 17.54 8.05 10.30
C SER A 238 18.11 6.84 11.04
N ARG A 239 17.95 6.81 12.36
CA ARG A 239 18.23 5.67 13.23
C ARG A 239 17.02 5.35 14.12
N TYR A 240 17.00 4.13 14.65
CA TYR A 240 15.94 3.66 15.55
C TYR A 240 16.55 3.31 16.91
N ASP A 241 16.04 3.96 17.95
CA ASP A 241 16.51 3.80 19.31
C ASP A 241 15.44 3.08 20.13
N PHE A 242 15.84 2.18 21.02
CA PHE A 242 14.95 1.52 21.96
C PHE A 242 15.03 2.20 23.33
N GLN A 243 13.91 2.61 23.90
CA GLN A 243 13.84 3.18 25.24
C GLN A 243 13.03 2.27 26.16
N TYR A 244 13.55 1.99 27.35
CA TYR A 244 12.82 1.28 28.39
C TYR A 244 12.98 1.97 29.75
N THR A 245 12.09 1.66 30.68
CA THR A 245 12.17 2.14 32.06
C THR A 245 12.66 1.01 32.94
N ASP A 246 13.70 1.25 33.73
CA ASP A 246 14.22 0.24 34.65
C ASP A 246 13.35 0.11 35.92
N LYS A 247 13.72 -0.84 36.80
CA LYS A 247 13.02 -1.10 38.06
C LYS A 247 13.04 0.08 39.05
N TYR A 248 13.89 1.07 38.83
CA TYR A 248 14.01 2.27 39.66
C TYR A 248 13.33 3.49 39.03
N GLY A 249 12.71 3.34 37.86
CA GLY A 249 12.02 4.42 37.16
C GLY A 249 12.91 5.24 36.23
N TYR A 250 14.18 4.87 36.03
CA TYR A 250 15.05 5.61 35.11
C TYR A 250 14.84 5.15 33.66
N LYS A 251 14.79 6.14 32.76
CA LYS A 251 14.68 5.90 31.32
C LYS A 251 16.07 5.59 30.75
N ASN A 252 16.21 4.39 30.21
CA ASN A 252 17.43 3.93 29.55
C ASN A 252 17.16 3.86 28.05
N THR A 253 18.05 4.43 27.23
CA THR A 253 17.91 4.44 25.76
C THR A 253 19.10 3.75 25.13
N ILE A 254 18.82 2.75 24.29
CA ILE A 254 19.78 2.01 23.48
C ILE A 254 19.69 2.54 22.06
N GLY A 255 20.76 3.17 21.60
CA GLY A 255 20.82 3.77 20.27
C GLY A 255 21.06 2.75 19.17
N GLY A 256 20.38 2.91 18.04
CA GLY A 256 20.77 2.23 16.80
C GLY A 256 20.40 0.75 16.67
N LEU A 257 19.22 0.32 17.13
CA LEU A 257 18.66 -1.03 16.93
C LEU A 257 18.96 -1.58 15.52
N SER A 258 18.70 -0.78 14.49
CA SER A 258 18.86 -1.18 13.08
C SER A 258 20.29 -1.48 12.63
N HIS A 259 21.31 -1.00 13.36
CA HIS A 259 22.72 -1.22 13.04
C HIS A 259 23.36 -2.31 13.89
N MET A 260 22.64 -2.80 14.91
CA MET A 260 23.14 -3.78 15.86
C MET A 260 22.89 -5.22 15.43
N PHE A 261 21.99 -5.42 14.47
CA PHE A 261 21.67 -6.73 13.90
C PHE A 261 22.46 -7.01 12.62
N ASN A 262 22.73 -8.29 12.35
CA ASN A 262 23.36 -8.70 11.11
C ASN A 262 22.52 -8.20 9.90
N PRO A 263 23.16 -7.58 8.88
CA PRO A 263 22.48 -6.98 7.74
C PRO A 263 21.48 -7.89 7.01
N GLU A 264 21.74 -9.21 6.99
CA GLU A 264 20.88 -10.18 6.33
C GLU A 264 19.51 -10.30 7.01
N PHE A 265 19.49 -10.61 8.32
CA PHE A 265 18.25 -10.68 9.10
C PHE A 265 17.53 -9.33 9.13
N TRP A 266 18.29 -8.23 9.13
CA TRP A 266 17.73 -6.89 9.07
C TRP A 266 16.96 -6.62 7.77
N ASN A 267 17.42 -7.12 6.63
CA ASN A 267 16.70 -6.97 5.37
C ASN A 267 15.36 -7.72 5.37
N TYR A 268 15.33 -8.93 5.93
CA TYR A 268 14.06 -9.66 6.10
C TYR A 268 13.14 -8.98 7.12
N ALA A 269 13.68 -8.49 8.24
CA ALA A 269 12.91 -7.73 9.22
C ALA A 269 12.29 -6.45 8.62
N LYS A 270 13.01 -5.75 7.73
CA LYS A 270 12.47 -4.62 6.96
C LYS A 270 11.34 -5.05 6.03
N LEU A 271 11.48 -6.18 5.33
CA LEU A 271 10.44 -6.71 4.45
C LEU A 271 9.17 -7.00 5.25
N ILE A 272 9.29 -7.73 6.36
CA ILE A 272 8.17 -8.07 7.24
C ILE A 272 7.54 -6.79 7.83
N SER A 273 8.37 -5.83 8.25
CA SER A 273 7.90 -4.53 8.70
C SER A 273 7.14 -3.78 7.60
N GLY A 274 7.60 -3.82 6.35
CA GLY A 274 6.87 -3.25 5.22
C GLY A 274 5.47 -3.85 5.07
N VAL A 275 5.38 -5.17 5.13
CA VAL A 275 4.11 -5.91 5.04
C VAL A 275 3.17 -5.56 6.20
N LEU A 276 3.67 -5.49 7.43
CA LEU A 276 2.92 -5.07 8.62
C LEU A 276 2.39 -3.64 8.49
N ARG A 277 3.23 -2.71 8.04
CA ARG A 277 2.85 -1.31 7.81
C ARG A 277 1.76 -1.15 6.76
N HIS A 278 1.74 -2.04 5.76
CA HIS A 278 0.71 -2.07 4.73
C HIS A 278 -0.61 -2.70 5.20
N GLY A 279 -0.72 -3.08 6.48
CA GLY A 279 -1.97 -3.54 7.08
C GLY A 279 -2.36 -4.96 6.68
N MET A 280 -1.41 -5.77 6.21
CA MET A 280 -1.67 -7.19 5.97
C MET A 280 -2.12 -7.86 7.28
N PRO A 281 -3.20 -8.66 7.28
CA PRO A 281 -3.65 -9.38 8.46
C PRO A 281 -2.53 -10.25 9.05
N ILE A 282 -2.37 -10.24 10.37
CA ILE A 282 -1.28 -10.97 11.06
C ILE A 282 -1.22 -12.46 10.68
N PRO A 283 -2.34 -13.21 10.55
CA PRO A 283 -2.28 -14.59 10.08
C PRO A 283 -1.64 -14.75 8.70
N ASP A 284 -1.88 -13.81 7.78
CA ASP A 284 -1.30 -13.83 6.43
C ASP A 284 0.19 -13.49 6.46
N VAL A 285 0.60 -12.55 7.33
CA VAL A 285 2.02 -12.25 7.57
C VAL A 285 2.74 -13.46 8.13
N VAL A 286 2.16 -14.15 9.11
CA VAL A 286 2.70 -15.38 9.69
C VAL A 286 2.88 -16.46 8.62
N ASN A 287 1.87 -16.65 7.75
CA ASN A 287 1.96 -17.59 6.64
C ASN A 287 3.03 -17.21 5.62
N LEU A 288 3.16 -15.91 5.29
CA LEU A 288 4.20 -15.41 4.40
C LEU A 288 5.59 -15.72 4.97
N VAL A 289 5.82 -15.42 6.25
CA VAL A 289 7.08 -15.71 6.94
C VAL A 289 7.38 -17.21 6.97
N ALA A 290 6.38 -18.04 7.26
CA ALA A 290 6.54 -19.50 7.26
C ALA A 290 6.94 -20.05 5.88
N SER A 291 6.39 -19.46 4.80
CA SER A 291 6.65 -19.84 3.41
C SER A 291 8.00 -19.39 2.86
N LEU A 292 8.75 -18.55 3.58
CA LEU A 292 10.09 -18.15 3.16
C LEU A 292 11.02 -19.37 3.17
N SER A 293 11.49 -19.78 2.00
CA SER A 293 12.55 -20.77 1.82
C SER A 293 13.86 -20.03 1.65
N LEU A 294 14.80 -20.23 2.59
CA LEU A 294 16.04 -19.46 2.68
C LEU A 294 17.21 -20.45 2.63
N ASP A 295 18.29 -20.07 1.96
CA ASP A 295 19.42 -20.96 1.62
C ASP A 295 20.30 -21.37 2.82
N SER A 296 19.96 -20.92 4.03
CA SER A 296 20.71 -21.18 5.26
C SER A 296 19.82 -21.68 6.40
N ASP A 297 20.29 -22.74 7.08
CA ASP A 297 19.62 -23.35 8.25
C ASP A 297 19.42 -22.37 9.40
N THR A 298 20.34 -21.42 9.59
CA THR A 298 20.24 -20.38 10.62
C THR A 298 19.05 -19.44 10.34
N ILE A 299 18.74 -19.18 9.07
CA ILE A 299 17.64 -18.31 8.68
C ILE A 299 16.29 -19.06 8.71
N ASN A 300 16.30 -20.36 8.36
CA ASN A 300 15.13 -21.21 8.48
C ASN A 300 14.66 -21.40 9.94
N THR A 301 15.59 -21.32 10.88
CA THR A 301 15.29 -21.44 12.30
C THR A 301 14.92 -20.06 12.90
N TRP A 302 15.54 -18.98 12.41
CA TRP A 302 15.13 -17.59 12.70
C TRP A 302 13.68 -17.30 12.30
N LYS A 303 13.24 -17.69 11.10
CA LYS A 303 11.86 -17.44 10.64
C LYS A 303 10.82 -18.06 11.58
N ASN A 304 11.11 -19.23 12.17
CA ASN A 304 10.22 -19.88 13.13
C ASN A 304 10.08 -19.06 14.41
N GLY A 305 11.16 -18.41 14.84
CA GLY A 305 11.14 -17.46 15.96
C GLY A 305 10.25 -16.25 15.68
N VAL A 306 10.41 -15.64 14.51
CA VAL A 306 9.57 -14.50 14.06
C VAL A 306 8.10 -14.90 13.91
N GLU A 307 7.84 -16.09 13.36
CA GLU A 307 6.50 -16.65 13.24
C GLU A 307 5.81 -16.76 14.62
N ARG A 308 6.50 -17.33 15.61
CA ARG A 308 5.99 -17.45 16.99
C ARG A 308 5.78 -16.10 17.65
N ALA A 309 6.68 -15.15 17.41
CA ALA A 309 6.58 -13.79 17.94
C ALA A 309 5.31 -13.09 17.42
N LEU A 310 5.03 -13.20 16.12
CA LEU A 310 3.86 -12.57 15.49
C LEU A 310 2.54 -13.30 15.81
N LYS A 311 2.55 -14.63 15.99
CA LYS A 311 1.34 -15.40 16.36
C LYS A 311 0.66 -14.91 17.65
N ARG A 312 1.41 -14.32 18.58
CA ARG A 312 0.87 -13.75 19.83
C ARG A 312 -0.12 -12.61 19.61
N TYR A 313 -0.09 -11.98 18.44
CA TYR A 313 -0.98 -10.87 18.08
C TYR A 313 -2.15 -11.30 17.20
N ILE A 314 -2.34 -12.60 16.99
CA ILE A 314 -3.54 -13.13 16.34
C ILE A 314 -4.66 -13.17 17.39
N PRO A 315 -5.78 -12.44 17.20
CA PRO A 315 -6.88 -12.47 18.16
C PRO A 315 -7.46 -13.89 18.33
N ASN A 316 -7.80 -14.23 19.57
CA ASN A 316 -8.51 -15.48 19.87
C ASN A 316 -9.81 -15.56 19.08
N GLY A 317 -10.12 -16.73 18.52
CA GLY A 317 -11.31 -16.93 17.69
C GLY A 317 -11.08 -16.70 16.18
N THR A 318 -9.89 -16.25 15.77
CA THR A 318 -9.56 -16.09 14.36
C THR A 318 -9.56 -17.45 13.66
N LYS A 319 -10.40 -17.63 12.62
CA LYS A 319 -10.45 -18.88 11.83
C LYS A 319 -9.17 -19.05 11.02
N ALA A 320 -8.72 -20.30 10.90
CA ALA A 320 -7.64 -20.64 9.97
C ALA A 320 -8.04 -20.28 8.52
N ARG A 321 -7.04 -20.13 7.66
CA ARG A 321 -7.25 -19.86 6.24
C ARG A 321 -8.13 -20.96 5.61
N LYS A 322 -9.03 -20.58 4.69
CA LYS A 322 -9.85 -21.54 3.95
C LYS A 322 -8.96 -22.59 3.29
N GLY A 323 -9.24 -23.87 3.56
CA GLY A 323 -8.48 -25.03 3.08
C GLY A 323 -7.40 -25.56 4.03
N THR A 324 -7.14 -24.93 5.17
CA THR A 324 -6.29 -25.52 6.22
C THR A 324 -7.05 -26.64 6.93
N ARG A 325 -6.46 -27.84 7.01
CA ARG A 325 -7.05 -29.03 7.65
C ARG A 325 -6.23 -29.47 8.86
N CYS A 326 -6.94 -29.96 9.87
CA CYS A 326 -6.35 -30.56 11.05
C CYS A 326 -5.52 -31.80 10.64
N SER A 327 -4.30 -31.91 11.15
CA SER A 327 -3.42 -33.06 10.87
C SER A 327 -3.93 -34.36 11.49
N GLU A 328 -4.68 -34.28 12.59
CA GLU A 328 -5.17 -35.46 13.32
C GLU A 328 -6.51 -35.98 12.76
N CYS A 329 -7.46 -35.08 12.47
CA CYS A 329 -8.82 -35.49 12.08
C CYS A 329 -9.30 -34.96 10.72
N GLY A 330 -8.48 -34.19 10.01
CA GLY A 330 -8.83 -33.65 8.69
C GLY A 330 -9.88 -32.52 8.69
N SER A 331 -10.44 -32.14 9.84
CA SER A 331 -11.43 -31.07 9.97
C SER A 331 -10.86 -29.70 9.61
N GLU A 332 -11.69 -28.85 9.00
CA GLU A 332 -11.38 -27.44 8.69
C GLU A 332 -11.76 -26.49 9.84
N ALA A 333 -12.31 -27.02 10.94
CA ALA A 333 -12.71 -26.25 12.12
C ALA A 333 -11.51 -25.86 13.00
N LEU A 334 -10.52 -25.18 12.41
CA LEU A 334 -9.30 -24.73 13.07
C LEU A 334 -9.41 -23.25 13.44
N VAL A 335 -9.09 -22.94 14.70
CA VAL A 335 -9.22 -21.58 15.27
C VAL A 335 -7.96 -21.25 16.06
N TYR A 336 -7.48 -20.01 15.95
CA TYR A 336 -6.38 -19.52 16.77
C TYR A 336 -6.86 -19.19 18.19
N GLN A 337 -6.13 -19.71 19.18
CA GLN A 337 -6.31 -19.41 20.60
C GLN A 337 -4.94 -19.35 21.27
N GLU A 338 -4.65 -18.24 21.94
CA GLU A 338 -3.36 -17.95 22.61
C GLU A 338 -2.14 -18.13 21.67
N GLY A 339 -2.32 -17.82 20.38
CA GLY A 339 -1.29 -17.99 19.35
C GLY A 339 -1.08 -19.43 18.85
N CYS A 340 -1.81 -20.42 19.39
CA CYS A 340 -1.83 -21.79 18.89
C CYS A 340 -3.04 -22.05 17.99
N LEU A 341 -2.88 -22.94 17.00
CA LEU A 341 -3.98 -23.36 16.16
C LEU A 341 -4.68 -24.58 16.77
N ILE A 342 -5.92 -24.42 17.23
CA ILE A 342 -6.70 -25.46 17.92
C ILE A 342 -7.82 -25.96 17.01
N CYS A 343 -7.91 -27.28 16.86
CA CYS A 343 -9.00 -27.94 16.17
C CYS A 343 -10.22 -28.05 17.09
N GLN A 344 -11.32 -27.42 16.71
CA GLN A 344 -12.59 -27.47 17.44
C GLN A 344 -13.27 -28.85 17.34
N SER A 345 -12.85 -29.70 16.39
CA SER A 345 -13.46 -31.03 16.19
C SER A 345 -12.81 -32.14 17.02
N CYS A 346 -11.49 -32.12 17.21
CA CYS A 346 -10.78 -33.16 17.95
C CYS A 346 -9.93 -32.66 19.12
N GLY A 347 -9.88 -31.34 19.35
CA GLY A 347 -9.10 -30.73 20.42
C GLY A 347 -7.59 -30.68 20.16
N SER A 348 -7.09 -31.18 19.02
CA SER A 348 -5.66 -31.13 18.71
C SER A 348 -5.18 -29.68 18.62
N SER A 349 -4.12 -29.34 19.36
CA SER A 349 -3.47 -28.04 19.29
C SER A 349 -2.12 -28.15 18.58
N LYS A 350 -1.90 -27.30 17.58
CA LYS A 350 -0.57 -27.09 16.99
C LYS A 350 0.02 -25.80 17.54
N CYS A 351 0.76 -25.93 18.64
CA CYS A 351 1.66 -24.91 19.15
C CYS A 351 3.04 -25.14 18.52
N GLY A 352 3.66 -24.09 17.99
CA GLY A 352 5.01 -24.17 17.39
C GLY A 352 6.11 -23.84 18.38
#